data_AF-A0A7K1WB05-F1
#
_entry.id   AF-A0A7K1WB05-F1
#
_cell.length_a   1.000
_cell.length_b   1.000
_cell.length_c   1.000
_cell.angle_alpha   90.00
_cell.angle_beta   90.00
_cell.angle_gamma   90.00
#
_symmetry.space_group_name_H-M   'P 1'
#
loop_
_entity.id
_entity.type
_entity.pdbx_description
1 polymer ?
#
loop_
_entity_poly.entity_id
_entity_poly.type
_entity_poly.pdbx_seq_one_letter_code
_entity_poly.pdbx_strand_id
1 'polypeptide(L)'
;MAHQHDKDDAPVNGCDPEERYNEAFRDWLHELYDVLDFPDPEAPPAWVRELFESSGRVPPDRFAEIALKRHSTYIAEAFTRVAATVHTQTGIDLSAGNPYLTFEHPSDELPIGLVSFAGSPIWSADPPKMYVALAEAIQSYLADRYRKVWPLCPLHHLGTHPRVAAGQAVWWCYAGAHESERI
;
A
#
# COMPACT_ATOMS: atom_id res chain seq x y z
N MET A 1 -62.29 16.66 32.00
CA MET A 1 -61.19 17.59 32.32
C MET A 1 -59.99 16.70 32.64
N ALA A 2 -59.30 16.19 31.63
CA ALA A 2 -58.24 16.86 30.86
C ALA A 2 -57.10 17.33 31.76
N HIS A 3 -55.99 16.59 31.76
CA HIS A 3 -54.66 17.14 31.54
C HIS A 3 -53.69 16.00 31.22
N GLN A 4 -53.63 15.70 29.92
CA GLN A 4 -52.43 15.24 29.25
C GLN A 4 -51.36 16.32 29.49
N HIS A 5 -50.23 15.96 30.10
CA HIS A 5 -49.01 16.74 29.96
C HIS A 5 -48.08 15.89 29.11
N ASP A 6 -48.06 16.21 27.81
CA ASP A 6 -46.89 15.99 26.97
C ASP A 6 -45.67 16.50 27.74
N LYS A 7 -44.71 15.60 27.95
CA LYS A 7 -43.32 16.01 28.04
C LYS A 7 -42.71 15.62 26.71
N ASP A 8 -42.60 16.63 25.87
CA ASP A 8 -41.68 16.71 24.75
C ASP A 8 -40.29 16.21 25.19
N ASP A 9 -39.95 14.98 24.80
CA ASP A 9 -38.55 14.58 24.65
C ASP A 9 -38.05 15.15 23.32
N ALA A 10 -37.84 16.46 23.29
CA ALA A 10 -37.03 17.08 22.26
C ALA A 10 -35.58 16.62 22.45
N PRO A 11 -34.88 16.13 21.40
CA PRO A 11 -33.48 15.80 21.51
C PRO A 11 -32.71 17.10 21.79
N VAL A 12 -32.09 17.16 22.97
CA VAL A 12 -31.17 18.21 23.34
C VAL A 12 -30.03 18.21 22.32
N ASN A 13 -29.86 19.34 21.63
CA ASN A 13 -28.71 19.66 20.79
C ASN A 13 -27.41 19.18 21.45
N GLY A 14 -26.91 18.04 20.99
CA GLY A 14 -25.67 17.42 21.43
C GLY A 14 -25.20 16.55 20.29
N CYS A 15 -24.29 17.09 19.48
CA CYS A 15 -23.68 16.38 18.36
C CYS A 15 -23.21 14.99 18.82
N ASP A 16 -23.61 13.96 18.09
CA ASP A 16 -23.31 12.56 18.40
C ASP A 16 -21.79 12.40 18.61
N PRO A 17 -21.32 11.83 19.74
CA PRO A 17 -19.89 11.59 19.96
C PRO A 17 -19.22 10.84 18.80
N GLU A 18 -19.93 9.95 18.12
CA GLU A 18 -19.45 9.24 16.95
C GLU A 18 -19.29 10.18 15.73
N GLU A 19 -20.25 11.08 15.52
CA GLU A 19 -20.19 12.09 14.46
C GLU A 19 -19.02 13.05 14.66
N ARG A 20 -18.79 13.53 15.88
CA ARG A 20 -17.65 14.39 16.24
C ARG A 20 -16.31 13.68 16.03
N TYR A 21 -16.24 12.39 16.34
CA TYR A 21 -15.05 11.58 16.13
C TYR A 21 -14.73 11.42 14.63
N ASN A 22 -15.76 11.12 13.83
CA ASN A 22 -15.63 10.99 12.38
C ASN A 22 -15.28 12.32 11.70
N GLU A 23 -15.78 13.45 12.20
CA GLU A 23 -15.36 14.79 11.76
C GLU A 23 -13.88 15.03 12.10
N ALA A 24 -13.47 14.76 13.34
CA ALA A 24 -12.08 14.95 13.76
C ALA A 24 -11.08 14.09 12.95
N PHE A 25 -11.47 12.88 12.55
CA PHE A 25 -10.68 12.01 11.68
C PHE A 25 -10.58 12.57 10.26
N ARG A 26 -11.70 13.01 9.66
CA ARG A 26 -11.70 13.60 8.30
C ARG A 26 -10.85 14.87 8.23
N ASP A 27 -10.99 15.75 9.21
CA ASP A 27 -10.18 16.97 9.31
C ASP A 27 -8.68 16.64 9.35
N TRP A 28 -8.30 15.61 10.10
CA TRP A 28 -6.91 15.18 10.19
C TRP A 28 -6.41 14.56 8.89
N LEU A 29 -7.23 13.80 8.16
CA LEU A 29 -6.88 13.30 6.83
C LEU A 29 -6.62 14.45 5.84
N HIS A 30 -7.46 15.48 5.84
CA HIS A 30 -7.26 16.66 4.99
C HIS A 30 -5.99 17.41 5.36
N GLU A 31 -5.70 17.59 6.66
CA GLU A 31 -4.44 18.18 7.12
C GLU A 31 -3.20 17.40 6.63
N LEU A 32 -3.24 16.07 6.72
CA LEU A 32 -2.17 15.22 6.19
C LEU A 32 -2.06 15.33 4.68
N TYR A 33 -3.18 15.27 3.96
CA TYR A 33 -3.20 15.34 2.50
C TYR A 33 -2.68 16.68 1.98
N ASP A 34 -3.05 17.79 2.60
CA ASP A 34 -2.59 19.12 2.22
C ASP A 34 -1.07 19.28 2.36
N VAL A 35 -0.46 18.58 3.32
CA VAL A 35 0.99 18.68 3.61
C VAL A 35 1.80 17.61 2.87
N LEU A 36 1.25 16.41 2.74
CA LEU A 36 2.00 15.22 2.30
C LEU A 36 1.53 14.65 0.96
N ASP A 37 0.42 15.17 0.39
CA ASP A 37 -0.32 14.57 -0.72
C ASP A 37 -0.71 13.09 -0.44
N PHE A 38 -0.83 12.75 0.84
CA PHE A 38 -1.09 11.40 1.33
C PHE A 38 -1.61 11.41 2.78
N PRO A 39 -2.54 10.52 3.15
CA PRO A 39 -3.28 9.57 2.31
C PRO A 39 -4.44 10.26 1.57
N ASP A 40 -4.97 9.62 0.53
CA ASP A 40 -6.21 10.06 -0.13
C ASP A 40 -7.36 10.16 0.91
N PRO A 41 -7.92 11.35 1.17
CA PRO A 41 -8.97 11.53 2.16
C PRO A 41 -10.26 10.76 1.86
N GLU A 42 -10.54 10.48 0.59
CA GLU A 42 -11.75 9.77 0.14
C GLU A 42 -11.62 8.24 0.29
N ALA A 43 -10.39 7.74 0.24
CA ALA A 43 -10.09 6.31 0.32
C ALA A 43 -8.80 6.02 1.11
N PRO A 44 -8.73 6.43 2.39
CA PRO A 44 -7.52 6.23 3.18
C PRO A 44 -7.28 4.73 3.44
N PRO A 45 -6.03 4.26 3.44
CA PRO A 45 -5.72 2.90 3.85
C PRO A 45 -6.25 2.59 5.25
N ALA A 46 -6.75 1.37 5.48
CA ALA A 46 -7.37 0.99 6.75
C ALA A 46 -6.48 1.25 7.98
N TRP A 47 -5.17 1.07 7.85
CA TRP A 47 -4.21 1.30 8.93
C TRP A 47 -4.14 2.76 9.40
N VAL A 48 -4.52 3.72 8.55
CA VAL A 48 -4.55 5.15 8.92
C VAL A 48 -5.63 5.40 9.97
N ARG A 49 -6.78 4.74 9.83
CA ARG A 49 -7.83 4.79 10.83
C ARG A 49 -7.39 4.11 12.13
N GLU A 50 -6.76 2.94 12.05
CA GLU A 50 -6.21 2.25 13.23
C GLU A 50 -5.16 3.12 13.97
N LEU A 51 -4.34 3.88 13.23
CA LEU A 51 -3.39 4.82 13.80
C LEU A 51 -4.12 5.94 14.55
N PHE A 52 -5.16 6.52 13.95
CA PHE A 52 -5.97 7.55 14.59
C PHE A 52 -6.71 7.05 15.83
N GLU A 53 -7.26 5.84 15.78
CA GLU A 53 -7.92 5.19 16.92
C GLU A 53 -6.96 4.96 18.09
N SER A 54 -5.73 4.57 17.80
CA SER A 54 -4.72 4.28 18.84
C SER A 54 -4.00 5.51 19.38
N SER A 55 -3.81 6.54 18.56
CA SER A 55 -2.90 7.66 18.85
C SER A 55 -3.55 9.04 18.76
N GLY A 56 -4.78 9.13 18.26
CA GLY A 56 -5.41 10.40 17.88
C GLY A 56 -4.71 11.05 16.68
N ARG A 57 -4.76 12.38 16.62
CA ARG A 57 -4.06 13.16 15.59
C ARG A 57 -2.55 13.01 15.75
N VAL A 58 -1.87 12.62 14.67
CA VAL A 58 -0.41 12.56 14.58
C VAL A 58 0.07 13.70 13.66
N PRO A 59 1.10 14.48 14.05
CA PRO A 59 1.68 15.51 13.19
C PRO A 59 2.19 14.95 11.84
N PRO A 60 2.19 15.75 10.75
CA PRO A 60 2.54 15.27 9.41
C PRO A 60 3.95 14.65 9.29
N ASP A 61 4.96 15.27 9.89
CA ASP A 61 6.34 14.76 9.91
C ASP A 61 6.43 13.37 10.55
N ARG A 62 5.74 13.19 11.68
CA ARG A 62 5.70 11.90 12.37
C ARG A 62 4.88 10.87 11.59
N PHE A 63 3.79 11.29 10.96
CA PHE A 63 2.99 10.42 10.11
C PHE A 63 3.80 9.92 8.90
N ALA A 64 4.57 10.78 8.25
CA ALA A 64 5.45 10.44 7.14
C ALA A 64 6.48 9.35 7.51
N GLU A 65 7.12 9.46 8.67
CA GLU A 65 8.03 8.42 9.17
C GLU A 65 7.33 7.07 9.39
N ILE A 66 6.12 7.09 9.94
CA ILE A 66 5.31 5.89 10.17
C ILE A 66 4.91 5.26 8.83
N ALA A 67 4.45 6.08 7.88
CA ALA A 67 4.07 5.65 6.54
C ALA A 67 5.25 4.99 5.83
N LEU A 68 6.42 5.65 5.78
CA LEU A 68 7.62 5.10 5.17
C LEU A 68 8.03 3.79 5.84
N LYS A 69 8.07 3.74 7.18
CA LYS A 69 8.46 2.51 7.90
C LYS A 69 7.54 1.33 7.56
N ARG A 70 6.23 1.58 7.45
CA ARG A 70 5.25 0.56 7.04
C ARG A 70 5.48 0.13 5.61
N HIS A 71 5.65 1.08 4.68
CA HIS A 71 5.95 0.80 3.27
C HIS A 71 7.22 -0.05 3.13
N SER A 72 8.30 0.34 3.83
CA SER A 72 9.57 -0.39 3.81
C SER A 72 9.46 -1.81 4.34
N THR A 73 8.61 -2.03 5.36
CA THR A 73 8.38 -3.37 5.92
C THR A 73 7.70 -4.29 4.90
N TYR A 74 6.60 -3.83 4.30
CA TYR A 74 5.87 -4.61 3.29
C TYR A 74 6.71 -4.87 2.04
N ILE A 75 7.46 -3.87 1.58
CA ILE A 75 8.32 -4.02 0.40
C ILE A 75 9.50 -4.94 0.69
N ALA A 76 10.13 -4.89 1.86
CA ALA A 76 11.22 -5.81 2.19
C ALA A 76 10.75 -7.27 2.23
N GLU A 77 9.54 -7.52 2.76
CA GLU A 77 8.91 -8.84 2.76
C GLU A 77 8.63 -9.33 1.33
N ALA A 78 7.98 -8.49 0.51
CA ALA A 78 7.70 -8.79 -0.90
C ALA A 78 9.00 -9.05 -1.67
N PHE A 79 10.00 -8.19 -1.51
CA PHE A 79 11.29 -8.31 -2.17
C PHE A 79 11.96 -9.63 -1.85
N THR A 80 11.95 -10.04 -0.58
CA THR A 80 12.52 -11.32 -0.15
C THR A 80 11.90 -12.49 -0.90
N ARG A 81 10.56 -12.53 -1.00
CA ARG A 81 9.83 -13.60 -1.70
C ARG A 81 10.09 -13.61 -3.20
N VAL A 82 9.97 -12.44 -3.82
CA VAL A 82 10.15 -12.28 -5.26
C VAL A 82 11.59 -12.58 -5.66
N ALA A 83 12.58 -12.07 -4.94
CA ALA A 83 14.00 -12.34 -5.18
C ALA A 83 14.35 -13.82 -5.02
N ALA A 84 13.81 -14.50 -4.00
CA ALA A 84 14.01 -15.94 -3.83
C ALA A 84 13.44 -16.73 -5.02
N THR A 85 12.30 -16.31 -5.56
CA THR A 85 11.68 -16.93 -6.74
C THR A 85 12.50 -16.68 -8.00
N VAL A 86 12.98 -15.45 -8.19
CA VAL A 86 13.91 -15.10 -9.29
C VAL A 86 15.15 -15.99 -9.23
N HIS A 87 15.78 -16.10 -8.07
CA HIS A 87 16.98 -16.93 -7.91
C HIS A 87 16.69 -18.40 -8.24
N THR A 88 15.63 -18.95 -7.65
CA THR A 88 15.25 -20.36 -7.85
C THR A 88 14.94 -20.68 -9.32
N GLN A 89 14.26 -19.78 -10.04
CA GLN A 89 13.78 -20.04 -11.40
C GLN A 89 14.76 -19.59 -12.49
N THR A 90 15.69 -18.68 -12.19
CA THR A 90 16.57 -18.07 -13.21
C THR A 90 18.06 -18.18 -12.91
N GLY A 91 18.43 -18.52 -11.67
CA GLY A 91 19.80 -18.48 -11.17
C GLY A 91 20.33 -17.08 -10.86
N ILE A 92 19.55 -16.02 -11.10
CA ILE A 92 19.96 -14.63 -10.85
C ILE A 92 19.75 -14.30 -9.38
N ASP A 93 20.82 -13.92 -8.70
CA ASP A 93 20.77 -13.47 -7.31
C ASP A 93 20.55 -11.94 -7.25
N LEU A 94 19.34 -11.53 -6.86
CA LEU A 94 19.02 -10.12 -6.60
C LEU A 94 19.35 -9.70 -5.16
N SER A 95 19.63 -10.65 -4.27
CA SER A 95 19.85 -10.42 -2.84
C SER A 95 21.30 -10.06 -2.52
N ALA A 96 22.25 -10.41 -3.40
CA ALA A 96 23.66 -10.04 -3.24
C ALA A 96 23.85 -8.51 -3.29
N GLY A 97 24.02 -7.90 -2.11
CA GLY A 97 24.38 -6.49 -1.93
C GLY A 97 23.23 -5.48 -2.08
N ASN A 98 22.04 -5.92 -2.47
CA ASN A 98 20.80 -5.13 -2.62
C ASN A 98 20.96 -3.66 -3.09
N PRO A 99 21.79 -3.34 -4.13
CA PRO A 99 21.93 -1.94 -4.56
C PRO A 99 20.68 -1.43 -5.29
N TYR A 100 19.72 -2.30 -5.59
CA TYR A 100 18.58 -1.99 -6.44
C TYR A 100 17.35 -1.57 -5.67
N LEU A 101 17.13 -2.10 -4.46
CA LEU A 101 16.02 -1.65 -3.61
C LEU A 101 16.49 -0.47 -2.76
N THR A 102 15.98 0.72 -3.07
CA THR A 102 16.31 1.96 -2.36
C THR A 102 15.15 2.46 -1.53
N PHE A 103 15.50 3.10 -0.41
CA PHE A 103 14.57 3.77 0.49
C PHE A 103 15.07 5.20 0.66
N GLU A 104 14.31 6.15 0.16
CA GLU A 104 14.56 7.58 0.32
C GLU A 104 13.70 8.09 1.47
N HIS A 105 14.35 8.78 2.41
CA HIS A 105 13.67 9.34 3.58
C HIS A 105 12.74 10.49 3.18
N PRO A 106 11.74 10.81 4.03
CA PRO A 106 10.86 11.94 3.79
C PRO A 106 11.66 13.24 3.65
N SER A 107 11.27 14.05 2.68
CA SER A 107 11.86 15.35 2.37
C SER A 107 10.79 16.28 1.79
N ASP A 108 11.14 17.55 1.55
CA ASP A 108 10.20 18.49 0.91
C ASP A 108 9.79 18.05 -0.50
N GLU A 109 10.64 17.30 -1.22
CA GLU A 109 10.35 16.78 -2.56
C GLU A 109 9.58 15.44 -2.51
N LEU A 110 9.77 14.67 -1.43
CA LEU A 110 9.16 13.36 -1.22
C LEU A 110 8.55 13.33 0.20
N PRO A 111 7.36 13.92 0.42
CA PRO A 111 6.83 14.14 1.77
C PRO A 111 6.62 12.87 2.59
N ILE A 112 6.44 11.71 1.95
CA ILE A 112 6.33 10.39 2.60
C ILE A 112 7.55 9.48 2.35
N GLY A 113 8.61 10.01 1.74
CA GLY A 113 9.73 9.25 1.21
C GLY A 113 9.38 8.47 -0.05
N LEU A 114 10.34 7.69 -0.55
CA LEU A 114 10.17 6.86 -1.75
C LEU A 114 10.81 5.50 -1.57
N VAL A 115 10.09 4.47 -2.01
CA VAL A 115 10.67 3.14 -2.20
C VAL A 115 10.79 2.89 -3.69
N SER A 116 11.97 2.46 -4.14
CA SER A 116 12.21 2.18 -5.56
C SER A 116 12.98 0.89 -5.76
N PHE A 117 12.73 0.21 -6.88
CA PHE A 117 13.54 -0.92 -7.33
C PHE A 117 14.18 -0.61 -8.68
N ALA A 118 15.52 -0.64 -8.74
CA ALA A 118 16.31 -0.30 -9.91
C ALA A 118 15.89 1.04 -10.56
N GLY A 119 15.56 2.04 -9.72
CA GLY A 119 15.08 3.36 -10.16
C GLY A 119 13.61 3.43 -10.53
N SER A 120 12.87 2.31 -10.47
CA SER A 120 11.41 2.30 -10.67
C SER A 120 10.69 2.55 -9.34
N PRO A 121 9.92 3.64 -9.20
CA PRO A 121 9.26 3.99 -7.96
C PRO A 121 8.06 3.08 -7.65
N ILE A 122 7.77 2.88 -6.36
CA ILE A 122 6.67 2.05 -5.87
C ILE A 122 5.69 2.93 -5.09
N TRP A 123 4.65 3.42 -5.77
CA TRP A 123 3.76 4.48 -5.28
C TRP A 123 2.55 4.02 -4.46
N SER A 124 2.31 2.72 -4.31
CA SER A 124 1.11 2.22 -3.62
C SER A 124 1.27 2.22 -2.10
N ALA A 125 0.21 2.56 -1.36
CA ALA A 125 0.09 2.38 0.09
C ALA A 125 -0.71 1.13 0.50
N ASP A 126 -1.30 0.42 -0.46
CA ASP A 126 -2.02 -0.84 -0.26
C ASP A 126 -1.08 -2.04 -0.48
N PRO A 127 -0.90 -2.95 0.50
CA PRO A 127 0.11 -4.01 0.42
C PRO A 127 0.03 -4.92 -0.82
N PRO A 128 -1.14 -5.46 -1.23
CA PRO A 128 -1.23 -6.25 -2.47
C PRO A 128 -0.79 -5.45 -3.71
N LYS A 129 -1.17 -4.17 -3.81
CA LYS A 129 -0.73 -3.30 -4.92
C LYS A 129 0.75 -2.96 -4.85
N MET A 130 1.33 -2.80 -3.66
CA MET A 130 2.78 -2.64 -3.47
C MET A 130 3.55 -3.85 -4.02
N TYR A 131 3.06 -5.06 -3.72
CA TYR A 131 3.68 -6.30 -4.15
C TYR A 131 3.64 -6.43 -5.67
N VAL A 132 2.52 -6.05 -6.28
CA VAL A 132 2.38 -5.99 -7.75
C VAL A 132 3.40 -5.01 -8.34
N ALA A 133 3.44 -3.76 -7.86
CA ALA A 133 4.37 -2.75 -8.39
C ALA A 133 5.84 -3.17 -8.27
N LEU A 134 6.22 -3.78 -7.14
CA LEU A 134 7.57 -4.31 -6.95
C LEU A 134 7.86 -5.46 -7.94
N ALA A 135 6.91 -6.39 -8.11
CA ALA A 135 7.03 -7.51 -9.02
C ALA A 135 7.15 -7.04 -10.49
N GLU A 136 6.41 -6.00 -10.89
CA GLU A 136 6.53 -5.36 -12.21
C GLU A 136 7.91 -4.73 -12.42
N ALA A 137 8.40 -4.00 -11.41
CA ALA A 137 9.73 -3.40 -11.46
C ALA A 137 10.84 -4.46 -11.61
N ILE A 138 10.74 -5.57 -10.86
CA ILE A 138 11.69 -6.69 -10.97
C ILE A 138 11.58 -7.40 -12.32
N GLN A 139 10.37 -7.66 -12.81
CA GLN A 139 10.15 -8.25 -14.13
C GLN A 139 10.76 -7.38 -15.23
N SER A 140 10.53 -6.07 -15.17
CA SER A 140 11.08 -5.09 -16.14
C SER A 140 12.60 -5.08 -16.09
N TYR A 141 13.18 -5.03 -14.88
CA TYR A 141 14.63 -5.10 -14.70
C TYR A 141 15.23 -6.39 -15.26
N LEU A 142 14.60 -7.55 -15.06
CA LEU A 142 15.08 -8.82 -15.61
C LEU A 142 14.98 -8.87 -17.14
N ALA A 143 13.91 -8.31 -17.71
CA ALA A 143 13.73 -8.20 -19.15
C ALA A 143 14.82 -7.30 -19.77
N ASP A 144 15.10 -6.15 -19.15
CA ASP A 144 16.04 -5.17 -19.68
C ASP A 144 17.50 -5.60 -19.48
N ARG A 145 17.87 -5.95 -18.23
CA ARG A 145 19.26 -6.20 -17.84
C ARG A 145 19.75 -7.59 -18.20
N TYR A 146 18.85 -8.57 -18.21
CA TYR A 146 19.17 -9.98 -18.41
C TYR A 146 18.50 -10.62 -19.63
N ARG A 147 17.64 -9.88 -20.36
CA ARG A 147 16.89 -10.41 -21.51
C ARG A 147 16.08 -11.66 -21.16
N LYS A 148 15.56 -11.71 -19.92
CA LYS A 148 14.77 -12.85 -19.43
C LYS A 148 13.30 -12.48 -19.31
N VAL A 149 12.46 -13.33 -19.89
CA VAL A 149 11.02 -13.34 -19.60
C VAL A 149 10.82 -14.17 -18.33
N TRP A 150 10.25 -13.54 -17.31
CA TRP A 150 10.04 -14.17 -16.00
C TRP A 150 8.89 -13.50 -15.25
N PRO A 151 8.08 -14.24 -14.45
CA PRO A 151 8.03 -15.70 -14.39
C PRO A 151 7.19 -16.27 -15.53
N LEU A 152 7.45 -17.54 -15.87
CA LEU A 152 6.67 -18.28 -16.86
C LEU A 152 5.56 -19.08 -16.16
N CYS A 153 4.37 -19.08 -16.75
CA CYS A 153 3.30 -19.97 -16.33
C CYS A 153 3.73 -21.44 -16.53
N PRO A 154 3.62 -22.33 -15.53
CA PRO A 154 4.04 -23.71 -15.66
C PRO A 154 3.17 -24.53 -16.62
N LEU A 155 1.94 -24.07 -16.92
CA LEU A 155 1.03 -24.75 -17.85
C LEU A 155 1.23 -24.29 -19.29
N HIS A 156 1.34 -22.98 -19.51
CA HIS A 156 1.37 -22.39 -20.85
C HIS A 156 2.77 -21.99 -21.32
N HIS A 157 3.77 -21.97 -20.43
CA HIS A 157 5.15 -21.55 -20.70
C HIS A 157 5.26 -20.13 -21.29
N LEU A 158 4.31 -19.26 -20.93
CA LEU A 158 4.27 -17.85 -21.32
C LEU A 158 4.55 -16.95 -20.12
N GLY A 159 5.10 -15.76 -20.39
CA GLY A 159 5.27 -14.72 -19.38
C GLY A 159 3.95 -14.39 -18.69
N THR A 160 3.99 -14.34 -17.37
CA THR A 160 2.86 -13.89 -16.55
C THR A 160 3.04 -12.42 -16.20
N HIS A 161 1.95 -11.77 -15.78
CA HIS A 161 2.03 -10.41 -15.24
C HIS A 161 1.48 -10.40 -13.81
N PRO A 162 2.09 -9.62 -12.91
CA PRO A 162 1.58 -9.49 -11.57
C PRO A 162 0.27 -8.69 -11.61
N ARG A 163 -0.67 -9.00 -10.73
CA ARG A 163 -1.89 -8.20 -10.53
C ARG A 163 -2.49 -8.48 -9.16
N VAL A 164 -3.47 -7.66 -8.77
CA VAL A 164 -4.34 -7.98 -7.64
C VAL A 164 -5.52 -8.83 -8.13
N ALA A 165 -5.71 -10.00 -7.53
CA ALA A 165 -6.87 -10.87 -7.75
C ALA A 165 -7.40 -11.35 -6.39
N ALA A 166 -8.72 -11.22 -6.17
CA ALA A 166 -9.36 -11.57 -4.90
C ALA A 166 -8.66 -10.97 -3.65
N GLY A 167 -8.15 -9.74 -3.76
CA GLY A 167 -7.44 -9.04 -2.68
C GLY A 167 -5.99 -9.48 -2.46
N GLN A 168 -5.42 -10.31 -3.34
CA GLN A 168 -4.06 -10.84 -3.22
C GLN A 168 -3.21 -10.49 -4.43
N ALA A 169 -1.91 -10.29 -4.21
CA ALA A 169 -0.94 -10.13 -5.28
C ALA A 169 -0.60 -11.50 -5.88
N VAL A 170 -0.79 -11.65 -7.19
CA VAL A 170 -0.61 -12.93 -7.91
C VAL A 170 0.07 -12.72 -9.25
N TRP A 171 0.80 -13.74 -9.71
CA TRP A 171 1.21 -13.88 -11.09
C TRP A 171 0.04 -14.43 -11.92
N TRP A 172 -0.40 -13.67 -12.91
CA TRP A 172 -1.55 -14.02 -13.74
C TRP A 172 -1.13 -14.46 -15.15
N CYS A 173 -1.67 -15.60 -15.58
CA CYS A 173 -1.53 -16.09 -16.95
C CYS A 173 -2.73 -15.68 -17.79
N TYR A 174 -2.51 -14.84 -18.81
CA TYR A 174 -3.57 -14.39 -19.70
C TYR A 174 -4.04 -15.44 -20.71
N ALA A 175 -3.17 -16.38 -21.11
CA ALA A 175 -3.56 -17.44 -22.05
C ALA A 175 -4.62 -18.39 -21.47
N GLY A 176 -4.53 -18.68 -20.17
CA GLY A 176 -5.48 -19.53 -19.45
C GLY A 176 -6.48 -18.79 -18.58
N ALA A 177 -6.39 -17.46 -18.50
CA ALA A 177 -7.14 -16.62 -17.57
C ALA A 177 -7.16 -17.19 -16.13
N HIS A 178 -5.98 -17.53 -15.61
CA HIS A 178 -5.84 -18.10 -14.26
C HIS A 178 -4.70 -17.48 -13.46
N GLU A 179 -4.78 -17.65 -12.14
CA GLU A 179 -3.67 -17.46 -11.22
C GLU A 179 -2.65 -18.57 -11.47
N SER A 180 -1.41 -18.17 -11.75
CA SER A 180 -0.28 -19.08 -11.88
C SER A 180 0.30 -19.39 -10.51
N GLU A 181 0.66 -18.34 -9.77
CA GLU A 181 1.32 -18.41 -8.47
C GLU A 181 1.01 -17.14 -7.65
N ARG A 182 1.14 -17.21 -6.33
CA ARG A 182 1.07 -16.04 -5.44
C ARG A 182 2.43 -15.31 -5.40
N ILE A 183 2.38 -14.01 -5.12
CA ILE A 183 3.57 -13.16 -4.92
C ILE A 183 3.94 -13.11 -3.42
#